data_AF-A0A6J7IWB7-F1
#
_entry.id   AF-A0A6J7IWB7-F1
#
_cell.length_a   1.000
_cell.length_b   1.000
_cell.length_c   1.000
_cell.angle_alpha   90.00
_cell.angle_beta   90.00
_cell.angle_gamma   90.00
#
_symmetry.space_group_name_H-M   'P 1'
#
loop_
_entity.id
_entity.type
_entity.pdbx_description
1 polymer ?
#
loop_
_entity_poly.entity_id
_entity_poly.type
_entity_poly.pdbx_seq_one_letter_code
_entity_poly.pdbx_strand_id
1 'polypeptide(L)'
;MLDHYDDAAPDLLERYRSCCSTIGRPIRIDLPNGEAVDGVATGVDDDGLLVVEIGTDATLPGAPAFVTRRFAVGDVVHARSGTRSMDASLPPASSDVRRNE
;
A
#
# COMPACT_ATOMS: atom_id res chain seq x y z
N MET A 1 -2.49 12.31 -34.94
CA MET A 1 -2.79 13.60 -34.27
C MET A 1 -3.02 13.33 -32.79
N LEU A 2 -2.13 12.54 -32.16
CA LEU A 2 -2.03 12.30 -30.72
C LEU A 2 -0.64 12.75 -30.25
N ASP A 3 -0.06 13.71 -30.97
CA ASP A 3 1.35 14.05 -30.91
C ASP A 3 1.52 15.40 -30.16
N HIS A 4 0.43 15.93 -29.61
CA HIS A 4 0.36 17.26 -28.99
C HIS A 4 0.41 17.23 -27.46
N TYR A 5 0.33 16.04 -26.83
CA TYR A 5 0.33 15.93 -25.36
C TYR A 5 1.75 15.92 -24.77
N ASP A 6 2.75 15.45 -25.53
CA ASP A 6 4.15 15.41 -25.08
C ASP A 6 4.81 16.80 -24.99
N ASP A 7 4.38 17.76 -25.81
CA ASP A 7 4.95 19.13 -25.83
C ASP A 7 4.32 20.08 -24.80
N ALA A 8 3.23 19.67 -24.13
CA ALA A 8 2.34 20.61 -23.45
C ALA A 8 2.80 21.03 -22.04
N ALA A 9 3.63 20.24 -21.35
CA ALA A 9 4.09 20.59 -20.00
C ALA A 9 5.20 19.63 -19.52
N PRO A 10 6.49 19.96 -19.70
CA PRO A 10 7.60 19.14 -19.19
C PRO A 10 7.61 19.03 -17.66
N ASP A 11 6.87 19.90 -16.96
CA ASP A 11 6.69 19.93 -15.51
C ASP A 11 5.40 19.23 -15.04
N LEU A 12 4.58 18.69 -15.95
CA LEU A 12 3.30 18.05 -15.60
C LEU A 12 3.49 16.86 -14.67
N LEU A 13 4.45 15.99 -14.95
CA LEU A 13 4.75 14.83 -14.11
C LEU A 13 5.22 15.25 -12.71
N GLU A 14 6.04 16.29 -12.62
CA GLU A 14 6.53 16.81 -11.34
C GLU A 14 5.40 17.47 -10.53
N ARG A 15 4.55 18.27 -11.19
CA ARG A 15 3.34 18.84 -10.57
C ARG A 15 2.37 17.76 -10.12
N TYR A 16 2.17 16.73 -10.94
CA TYR A 16 1.32 15.60 -10.60
C TYR A 16 1.85 14.85 -9.37
N ARG A 17 3.15 14.50 -9.35
CA ARG A 17 3.81 13.88 -8.19
C ARG A 17 3.67 14.75 -6.93
N SER A 18 3.81 16.07 -7.06
CA SER A 18 3.68 17.02 -5.94
C SER A 18 2.26 17.12 -5.38
N CYS A 19 1.24 17.01 -6.22
CA CYS A 19 -0.17 17.08 -5.83
C CYS A 19 -0.78 15.71 -5.48
N CYS A 20 -0.10 14.61 -5.77
CA CYS A 20 -0.63 13.27 -5.58
C CYS A 20 -0.71 12.92 -4.09
N SER A 21 -1.92 12.95 -3.54
CA SER A 21 -2.16 12.61 -2.13
C SER A 21 -1.85 11.16 -1.76
N THR A 22 -1.61 10.30 -2.74
CA THR A 22 -1.28 8.87 -2.55
C THR A 22 0.21 8.67 -2.25
N ILE A 23 1.09 9.49 -2.80
CA ILE A 23 2.53 9.38 -2.59
C ILE A 23 2.87 9.68 -1.12
N GLY A 24 3.73 8.86 -0.54
CA GLY A 24 4.15 8.92 0.86
C GLY A 24 3.14 8.31 1.84
N ARG A 25 2.05 7.69 1.37
CA ARG A 25 1.03 7.09 2.23
C ARG A 25 1.04 5.56 2.17
N PRO A 26 0.67 4.89 3.27
CA PRO A 26 0.35 3.47 3.24
C PRO A 26 -0.92 3.26 2.41
N ILE A 27 -0.86 2.28 1.52
CA ILE A 27 -1.92 1.96 0.59
C ILE A 27 -2.14 0.46 0.51
N ARG A 28 -3.34 0.09 0.07
CA ARG A 28 -3.67 -1.23 -0.43
C ARG A 28 -4.09 -1.12 -1.87
N ILE A 29 -3.55 -1.99 -2.71
CA ILE A 29 -3.87 -2.08 -4.14
C ILE A 29 -4.61 -3.39 -4.35
N ASP A 30 -5.87 -3.31 -4.77
CA ASP A 30 -6.61 -4.48 -5.22
C ASP A 30 -6.36 -4.66 -6.73
N LEU A 31 -5.79 -5.81 -7.08
CA LEU A 31 -5.42 -6.18 -8.43
C LEU A 31 -6.56 -6.93 -9.12
N PRO A 32 -6.66 -6.85 -10.46
CA PRO A 32 -7.73 -7.50 -11.22
C PRO A 32 -7.70 -9.05 -11.14
N ASN A 33 -6.59 -9.63 -10.72
CA ASN A 33 -6.46 -11.07 -10.44
C ASN A 33 -7.06 -11.47 -9.08
N GLY A 34 -7.64 -10.52 -8.32
CA GLY A 34 -8.18 -10.73 -6.98
C GLY A 34 -7.14 -10.72 -5.85
N GLU A 35 -5.87 -10.48 -6.18
CA GLU A 35 -4.80 -10.31 -5.19
C GLU A 35 -4.85 -8.88 -4.62
N ALA A 36 -4.46 -8.73 -3.37
CA ALA A 36 -4.27 -7.42 -2.75
C ALA A 36 -2.82 -7.24 -2.34
N VAL A 37 -2.27 -6.07 -2.61
CA VAL A 37 -0.90 -5.70 -2.26
C VAL A 37 -0.94 -4.51 -1.30
N ASP A 38 -0.42 -4.72 -0.09
CA ASP A 38 -0.22 -3.66 0.89
C ASP A 38 1.21 -3.11 0.78
N GLY A 39 1.36 -1.78 0.83
CA GLY A 39 2.67 -1.14 0.72
C GLY A 39 2.61 0.37 0.92
N VAL A 40 3.72 1.05 0.64
CA VAL A 40 3.81 2.52 0.64
C VAL A 40 4.02 3.00 -0.78
N ALA A 41 3.14 3.88 -1.27
CA ALA A 41 3.35 4.50 -2.57
C ALA A 41 4.50 5.51 -2.47
N THR A 42 5.58 5.29 -3.21
CA THR A 42 6.76 6.16 -3.18
C THR A 42 6.80 7.14 -4.35
N GLY A 43 6.04 6.87 -5.40
CA GLY A 43 5.98 7.75 -6.55
C GLY A 43 5.15 7.20 -7.68
N VAL A 44 5.22 7.91 -8.80
CA VAL A 44 4.73 7.45 -10.11
C VAL A 44 5.90 7.59 -11.07
N ASP A 45 6.26 6.57 -11.84
CA ASP A 45 7.40 6.64 -12.77
C ASP A 45 7.06 7.47 -14.03
N ASP A 46 8.01 7.55 -14.96
CA ASP A 46 7.89 8.40 -16.15
C ASP A 46 6.91 7.81 -17.18
N ASP A 47 6.61 6.51 -17.06
CA ASP A 47 5.59 5.80 -17.83
C ASP A 47 4.19 5.93 -17.19
N GLY A 48 4.08 6.57 -16.02
CA GLY A 48 2.83 6.77 -15.31
C GLY A 48 2.42 5.61 -14.39
N LEU A 49 3.31 4.64 -14.12
CA LEU A 49 3.03 3.51 -13.24
C LEU A 49 3.24 3.91 -11.78
N LEU A 50 2.37 3.41 -10.90
CA LEU A 50 2.49 3.61 -9.47
C LEU A 50 3.65 2.77 -8.91
N VAL A 51 4.60 3.43 -8.26
CA VAL A 51 5.77 2.80 -7.61
C VAL A 51 5.46 2.60 -6.13
N VAL A 52 5.60 1.36 -5.67
CA VAL A 52 5.21 0.95 -4.32
C VAL A 52 6.33 0.15 -3.67
N GLU A 53 6.68 0.53 -2.45
CA GLU A 53 7.53 -0.27 -1.57
C GLU A 53 6.69 -1.24 -0.75
N ILE A 54 6.98 -2.52 -0.89
CA ILE A 54 6.27 -3.62 -0.24
C ILE A 54 7.21 -4.25 0.77
N GLY A 55 6.75 -4.36 2.01
CA GLY A 55 7.48 -5.04 3.07
C GLY A 55 7.70 -6.51 2.70
N THR A 56 8.93 -6.98 2.85
CA THR A 56 9.24 -8.40 2.70
C THR A 56 9.17 -9.10 4.05
N ASP A 57 9.12 -10.43 4.02
CA ASP A 57 9.30 -11.22 5.23
C ASP A 57 10.76 -11.13 5.69
N ALA A 58 10.99 -10.32 6.73
CA ALA A 58 12.29 -10.12 7.36
C ALA A 58 12.85 -11.39 8.05
N THR A 59 12.08 -12.49 8.07
CA THR A 59 12.53 -13.79 8.61
C THR A 59 13.58 -14.47 7.71
N LEU A 60 13.70 -14.04 6.45
CA LEU A 60 14.71 -14.56 5.53
C LEU A 60 16.07 -13.84 5.70
N PRO A 61 17.16 -14.55 6.04
CA PRO A 61 18.47 -13.94 6.18
C PRO A 61 18.96 -13.35 4.85
N GLY A 62 19.27 -12.05 4.84
CA GLY A 62 19.80 -11.36 3.66
C GLY A 62 18.76 -10.83 2.68
N ALA A 63 17.45 -11.01 2.95
CA ALA A 63 16.41 -10.37 2.16
C ALA A 63 16.33 -8.86 2.47
N PRO A 64 16.13 -7.99 1.47
CA PRO A 64 15.93 -6.57 1.71
C PRO A 64 14.59 -6.38 2.43
N ALA A 65 14.52 -5.48 3.42
CA ALA A 65 13.29 -5.24 4.20
C ALA A 65 12.09 -4.81 3.32
N PHE A 66 12.36 -4.21 2.16
CA PHE A 66 11.36 -3.78 1.20
C PHE A 66 11.78 -4.15 -0.22
N VAL A 67 10.79 -4.39 -1.07
CA VAL A 67 10.95 -4.52 -2.52
C VAL A 67 10.10 -3.49 -3.24
N THR A 68 10.65 -2.87 -4.27
CA THR A 68 9.93 -1.92 -5.12
C THR A 68 9.20 -2.66 -6.22
N ARG A 69 7.89 -2.46 -6.35
CA ARG A 69 7.07 -2.93 -7.48
C ARG A 69 6.39 -1.76 -8.18
N ARG A 70 6.16 -1.93 -9.49
CA ARG A 70 5.45 -0.98 -10.35
C ARG A 70 4.10 -1.56 -10.73
N PHE A 71 3.06 -0.75 -10.63
CA PHE A 71 1.69 -1.14 -10.96
C PHE A 71 1.11 -0.20 -12.00
N ALA A 72 0.72 -0.75 -13.15
CA ALA A 72 0.05 0.00 -14.21
C ALA A 72 -1.46 0.18 -13.94
N VAL A 73 -2.06 -0.74 -13.21
CA VAL A 73 -3.50 -0.80 -12.95
C VAL A 73 -3.76 -1.46 -11.60
N GLY A 74 -4.74 -0.93 -10.87
CA GLY A 74 -5.26 -1.46 -9.62
C GLY A 74 -6.09 -0.40 -8.90
N ASP A 75 -7.05 -0.84 -8.09
CA ASP A 75 -7.81 0.06 -7.22
C ASP A 75 -6.97 0.40 -6.00
N VAL A 76 -6.72 1.69 -5.77
CA VAL A 76 -5.86 2.16 -4.68
C VAL A 76 -6.70 2.75 -3.56
N VAL A 77 -6.58 2.16 -2.37
CA VAL A 77 -7.18 2.71 -1.15
C VAL A 77 -6.10 3.16 -0.18
N HIS A 78 -6.27 4.33 0.42
CA HIS A 78 -5.39 4.79 1.51
C HIS A 78 -5.67 3.95 2.75
N ALA A 79 -4.68 3.18 3.16
CA ALA A 79 -4.76 2.43 4.40
C ALA A 79 -4.59 3.42 5.55
N ARG A 80 -5.47 3.35 6.55
CA ARG A 80 -5.18 4.00 7.83
C ARG A 80 -4.13 3.12 8.50
N SER A 81 -3.03 3.71 8.98
CA SER A 81 -2.22 3.09 10.02
C SER A 81 -3.07 2.98 11.28
N GLY A 82 -3.95 1.98 11.32
CA GLY A 82 -4.39 1.44 12.59
C GLY A 82 -3.13 0.86 13.21
N THR A 83 -2.76 1.35 14.39
CA THR A 83 -1.85 0.62 15.26
C THR A 83 -2.41 -0.78 15.38
N ARG A 84 -1.91 -1.73 14.58
CA ARG A 84 -2.21 -3.13 14.81
C ARG A 84 -1.37 -3.48 16.02
N SER A 85 -1.94 -3.25 17.20
CA SER A 85 -1.48 -3.86 18.43
C SER A 85 -1.29 -5.34 18.11
N MET A 86 -0.04 -5.78 18.06
CA MET A 86 0.28 -7.19 18.27
C MET A 86 0.10 -7.45 19.76
N ASP A 87 -1.13 -7.34 20.28
CA ASP A 87 -1.52 -7.94 21.55
C ASP A 87 -2.46 -9.11 21.23
N ALA A 88 -1.93 -10.30 21.46
CA ALA A 88 -2.27 -11.14 22.59
C ALA A 88 -3.60 -11.87 22.36
N SER A 89 -3.46 -13.15 22.02
CA SER A 89 -4.38 -14.23 22.34
C SER A 89 -5.33 -13.87 23.50
N LEU A 90 -6.58 -13.57 23.19
CA LEU A 90 -7.65 -13.69 24.17
C LEU A 90 -7.95 -15.18 24.32
N PRO A 91 -7.74 -15.81 25.49
CA PRO A 91 -8.38 -17.09 25.76
C PRO A 91 -9.91 -16.88 25.75
N PRO A 92 -10.73 -17.90 25.41
CA PRO A 92 -12.17 -17.77 25.56
C PRO A 92 -12.47 -17.46 27.03
N ALA A 93 -13.28 -16.43 27.25
CA ALA A 93 -13.79 -16.10 28.57
C ALA A 93 -14.53 -17.32 29.14
N SER A 94 -13.85 -18.08 30.00
CA SER A 94 -14.51 -19.03 30.90
C SER A 94 -15.18 -18.20 31.98
N SER A 95 -16.41 -17.77 31.73
CA SER A 95 -17.31 -17.38 32.81
C SER A 95 -17.99 -18.64 33.34
N ASP A 96 -17.26 -19.34 34.21
CA ASP A 96 -17.82 -20.11 35.31
C ASP A 96 -18.73 -19.16 36.13
N VAL A 97 -20.02 -19.13 35.83
CA VAL A 97 -21.02 -18.73 36.82
C VAL A 97 -21.44 -20.00 37.53
N ARG A 98 -20.66 -20.35 38.56
CA ARG A 98 -21.21 -21.08 39.69
C ARG A 98 -22.26 -20.19 40.35
N ARG A 99 -23.33 -20.84 40.85
CA ARG A 99 -24.15 -20.43 41.99
C ARG A 99 -25.16 -19.30 41.63
N ASN A 100 -26.49 -19.51 41.68
CA ASN A 100 -27.29 -19.83 42.86
C ASN A 100 -28.72 -20.29 42.49
N GLU A 101 -29.17 -21.31 43.22
CA GLU A 101 -30.54 -21.55 43.76
C GLU A 101 -31.71 -21.78 42.79
#